data_AF-A0A2S6PWH0-F1
#
_entry.id   AF-A0A2S6PWH0-F1
#
_cell.length_a   1.000
_cell.length_b   1.000
_cell.length_c   1.000
_cell.angle_alpha   90.00
_cell.angle_beta   90.00
_cell.angle_gamma   90.00
#
_symmetry.space_group_name_H-M   'P 1'
#
loop_
_entity.id
_entity.type
_entity.pdbx_description
1 polymer ?
#
loop_
_entity_poly.entity_id
_entity_poly.type
_entity_poly.pdbx_seq_one_letter_code
_entity_poly.pdbx_strand_id
1 'polypeptide(L)'
;MPHEATAVDRADGYDVDGGPGPGDAAEAGRHGRILGVLDRLLYDQRFRSAFAEGGPAGMRPPLDADLIEVFDRVDMTELRLVGRNIRSAVVSGGTGTGQGLRGAFARTLETIRERHGHGTNEVAELFVASPQFQHFRDVPYSPRGRGLSLPECFHRFMAAGPSFDPGCALEPLAHHEAASAVARAIATGAEATFDVTLRDSAFHGGTFCAFRDYSEAPADWDLRPTMFLAGAERCVIGPAGRPLFDALTAVLAGHDVSTPPDVRAKLLQRLRAWGLR
;
A
#
# COMPACT_ATOMS: atom_id res chain seq x y z
N MET A 1 60.37 38.08 39.94
CA MET A 1 60.00 39.51 39.99
C MET A 1 59.99 40.04 38.56
N PRO A 2 58.98 40.80 38.13
CA PRO A 2 57.62 40.33 37.81
C PRO A 2 57.05 40.94 36.50
N HIS A 3 55.87 40.48 36.07
CA HIS A 3 54.68 41.22 35.60
C HIS A 3 53.72 40.24 34.90
N GLU A 4 52.60 39.85 35.55
CA GLU A 4 51.27 40.48 35.45
C GLU A 4 50.68 40.38 34.03
N ALA A 5 49.73 39.46 33.80
CA ALA A 5 48.29 39.58 34.05
C ALA A 5 47.59 40.55 33.09
N THR A 6 46.75 40.01 32.20
CA THR A 6 45.36 40.47 32.03
C THR A 6 44.57 39.46 31.21
N ALA A 7 43.52 38.93 31.83
CA ALA A 7 42.40 38.30 31.16
C ALA A 7 41.69 39.34 30.27
N VAL A 8 41.28 38.93 29.06
CA VAL A 8 40.24 39.62 28.30
C VAL A 8 39.10 38.65 28.11
N ASP A 9 38.10 38.93 28.93
CA ASP A 9 36.71 38.58 28.85
C ASP A 9 36.15 38.81 27.43
N ARG A 10 35.63 37.74 26.82
CA ARG A 10 34.57 37.81 25.81
C ARG A 10 33.71 36.56 25.92
N ALA A 11 32.75 36.65 26.82
CA ALA A 11 31.46 36.00 26.65
C ALA A 11 30.75 36.65 25.44
N ASP A 12 30.73 35.94 24.31
CA ASP A 12 29.70 36.15 23.29
C ASP A 12 28.90 34.84 23.22
N GLY A 13 27.77 34.86 23.92
CA GLY A 13 26.79 33.80 23.96
C GLY A 13 26.24 33.53 22.57
N TYR A 14 26.47 32.32 22.08
CA TYR A 14 25.52 31.67 21.20
C TYR A 14 24.55 30.91 22.10
N ASP A 15 23.41 31.54 22.41
CA ASP A 15 22.21 30.84 22.85
C ASP A 15 21.78 29.90 21.71
N VAL A 16 22.30 28.68 21.73
CA VAL A 16 21.76 27.54 20.97
C VAL A 16 20.81 26.82 21.91
N ASP A 17 19.70 27.45 22.24
CA ASP A 17 18.57 26.76 22.87
C ASP A 17 17.24 27.39 22.43
N GLY A 18 17.05 27.46 21.11
CA GLY A 18 15.76 27.71 20.48
C GLY A 18 14.94 26.43 20.40
N GLY A 19 14.60 25.83 21.54
CA GLY A 19 13.49 24.87 21.59
C GLY A 19 12.22 25.54 21.06
N PRO A 20 11.32 24.82 20.37
CA PRO A 20 10.15 25.43 19.74
C PRO A 20 9.37 26.23 20.78
N GLY A 21 9.19 27.51 20.52
CA GLY A 21 8.45 28.38 21.42
C GLY A 21 7.00 27.89 21.53
N PRO A 22 6.27 28.28 22.59
CA PRO A 22 4.85 27.93 22.72
C PRO A 22 4.00 28.38 21.51
N GLY A 23 4.44 29.40 20.76
CA GLY A 23 3.85 29.79 19.47
C GLY A 23 4.11 28.79 18.35
N ASP A 24 5.32 28.25 18.24
CA ASP A 24 5.70 27.28 17.20
C ASP A 24 4.98 25.94 17.39
N ALA A 25 4.78 25.52 18.65
CA ALA A 25 4.02 24.31 18.96
C ALA A 25 2.51 24.46 18.65
N ALA A 26 1.95 25.65 18.91
CA ALA A 26 0.55 25.95 18.58
C ALA A 26 0.34 26.06 17.07
N GLU A 27 1.28 26.65 16.34
CA GLU A 27 1.24 26.79 14.88
C GLU A 27 1.48 25.45 14.16
N ALA A 28 2.38 24.60 14.68
CA ALA A 28 2.53 23.22 14.23
C ALA A 28 1.25 22.40 14.46
N GLY A 29 0.60 22.59 15.62
CA GLY A 29 -0.71 21.99 15.92
C GLY A 29 -1.80 22.45 14.95
N ARG A 30 -1.85 23.73 14.61
CA ARG A 30 -2.79 24.28 13.62
C ARG A 30 -2.56 23.69 12.23
N HIS A 31 -1.31 23.65 11.76
CA HIS A 31 -0.96 23.03 10.49
C HIS A 31 -1.38 21.56 10.41
N GLY A 32 -1.12 20.77 11.46
CA GLY A 32 -1.53 19.37 11.52
C GLY A 32 -3.05 19.20 11.37
N ARG A 33 -3.84 20.06 12.02
CA ARG A 33 -5.30 20.05 11.89
C ARG A 33 -5.77 20.43 10.47
N ILE A 34 -5.16 21.44 9.85
CA ILE A 34 -5.46 21.84 8.47
C ILE A 34 -5.20 20.67 7.51
N LEU A 35 -4.03 20.03 7.62
CA LEU A 35 -3.69 18.86 6.79
C LEU A 35 -4.69 17.72 6.99
N GLY A 36 -5.14 17.48 8.23
CA GLY A 36 -6.16 16.48 8.52
C GLY A 36 -7.51 16.76 7.85
N VAL A 37 -7.93 18.03 7.76
CA VAL A 37 -9.17 18.40 7.06
C VAL A 37 -9.00 18.28 5.54
N LEU A 38 -7.89 18.75 4.99
CA LEU A 38 -7.57 18.60 3.56
C LEU A 38 -7.53 17.13 3.14
N ASP A 39 -6.94 16.27 3.98
CA ASP A 39 -6.88 14.83 3.75
C ASP A 39 -8.28 14.24 3.55
N ARG A 40 -9.19 14.55 4.47
CA ARG A 40 -10.58 14.08 4.39
C ARG A 40 -11.31 14.67 3.19
N LEU A 41 -11.08 15.94 2.84
CA LEU A 41 -11.67 16.55 1.65
C LEU A 41 -11.22 15.86 0.35
N LEU A 42 -9.97 15.43 0.28
CA LEU A 42 -9.40 14.76 -0.90
C LEU A 42 -9.85 13.30 -1.00
N TYR A 43 -9.85 12.56 0.11
CA TYR A 43 -9.93 11.09 0.08
C TYR A 43 -11.23 10.51 0.67
N ASP A 44 -12.00 11.27 1.46
CA ASP A 44 -13.29 10.84 2.00
C ASP A 44 -14.45 11.50 1.23
N GLN A 45 -15.08 10.73 0.34
CA GLN A 45 -16.23 11.19 -0.45
C GLN A 45 -17.37 11.69 0.43
N ARG A 46 -17.68 11.02 1.55
CA ARG A 46 -18.81 11.41 2.41
C ARG A 46 -18.52 12.73 3.10
N PHE A 47 -17.31 12.90 3.60
CA PHE A 47 -16.87 14.17 4.18
C PHE A 47 -16.90 15.30 3.14
N ARG A 48 -16.39 15.06 1.94
CA ARG A 48 -16.42 16.04 0.83
C ARG A 48 -17.84 16.42 0.41
N SER A 49 -18.76 15.45 0.33
CA SER A 49 -20.16 15.73 0.01
C SER A 49 -20.85 16.55 1.11
N ALA A 50 -20.66 16.17 2.38
CA ALA A 50 -21.19 16.93 3.51
C ALA A 50 -20.65 18.37 3.55
N PHE A 51 -19.36 18.53 3.24
CA PHE A 51 -18.72 19.85 3.12
C PHE A 51 -19.30 20.66 1.96
N ALA A 52 -19.60 20.03 0.82
CA ALA A 52 -20.22 20.70 -0.31
C ALA A 52 -21.66 21.17 -0.03
N GLU A 53 -22.38 20.43 0.81
CA GLU A 53 -23.79 20.71 1.13
C GLU A 53 -23.94 21.73 2.27
N GLY A 54 -23.13 21.60 3.33
CA GLY A 54 -23.25 22.41 4.55
C GLY A 54 -22.18 23.49 4.73
N GLY A 55 -21.15 23.51 3.87
CA GLY A 55 -19.97 24.35 4.05
C GLY A 55 -19.14 23.97 5.29
N PRO A 56 -18.03 24.67 5.57
CA PRO A 56 -17.17 24.39 6.72
C PRO A 56 -17.89 24.52 8.06
N ALA A 57 -18.82 25.46 8.18
CA ALA A 57 -19.61 25.68 9.40
C ALA A 57 -20.65 24.58 9.67
N GLY A 58 -21.08 23.86 8.64
CA GLY A 58 -22.09 22.79 8.74
C GLY A 58 -21.52 21.39 9.00
N MET A 59 -20.19 21.26 9.15
CA MET A 59 -19.52 19.96 9.25
C MET A 59 -19.83 19.18 10.52
N ARG A 60 -19.78 17.85 10.41
CA ARG A 60 -19.90 16.92 11.54
C ARG A 60 -18.77 15.88 11.51
N PRO A 61 -17.89 15.84 12.53
CA PRO A 61 -17.79 16.77 13.65
C PRO A 61 -17.48 18.22 13.19
N PRO A 62 -17.88 19.25 13.97
CA PRO A 62 -17.64 20.64 13.62
C PRO A 62 -16.15 20.95 13.54
N LEU A 63 -15.79 21.86 12.63
CA LEU A 63 -14.42 22.39 12.53
C LEU A 63 -14.20 23.48 13.59
N ASP A 64 -12.96 23.61 14.04
CA ASP A 64 -12.57 24.71 14.92
C ASP A 64 -12.73 26.06 14.19
N ALA A 65 -13.07 27.13 14.93
CA ALA A 65 -13.36 28.43 14.34
C ALA A 65 -12.22 28.99 13.47
N ASP A 66 -10.97 28.74 13.85
CA ASP A 66 -9.78 29.15 13.11
C ASP A 66 -9.54 28.34 11.81
N LEU A 67 -10.17 27.17 11.68
CA LEU A 67 -10.17 26.35 10.47
C LEU A 67 -11.32 26.74 9.54
N ILE A 68 -12.48 27.14 10.07
CA ILE A 68 -13.63 27.57 9.27
C ILE A 68 -13.21 28.68 8.30
N GLU A 69 -12.51 29.72 8.79
CA GLU A 69 -12.03 30.82 7.95
C GLU A 69 -11.06 30.36 6.84
N VAL A 70 -10.20 29.38 7.13
CA VAL A 70 -9.25 28.81 6.17
C VAL A 70 -9.97 28.06 5.07
N PHE A 71 -11.02 27.31 5.42
CA PHE A 71 -11.73 26.44 4.49
C PHE A 71 -12.94 27.10 3.78
N ASP A 72 -13.33 28.31 4.18
CA ASP A 72 -14.43 29.07 3.55
C ASP A 72 -14.15 29.43 2.08
N ARG A 73 -12.87 29.42 1.68
CA ARG A 73 -12.44 29.76 0.30
C ARG A 73 -12.16 28.55 -0.59
N VAL A 74 -12.45 27.33 -0.15
CA VAL A 74 -12.18 26.14 -0.95
C VAL A 74 -13.04 26.12 -2.21
N ASP A 75 -12.40 26.02 -3.37
CA ASP A 75 -13.10 25.77 -4.63
C ASP A 75 -13.62 24.32 -4.68
N MET A 76 -14.93 24.18 -4.49
CA MET A 76 -15.60 22.88 -4.49
C MET A 76 -15.63 22.20 -5.87
N THR A 77 -15.53 22.97 -6.95
CA THR A 77 -15.47 22.42 -8.31
C THR A 77 -14.11 21.77 -8.54
N GLU A 78 -13.03 22.46 -8.20
CA GLU A 78 -11.67 21.89 -8.27
C GLU A 78 -11.53 20.69 -7.32
N LEU A 79 -12.03 20.79 -6.10
CA LEU A 79 -11.95 19.67 -5.14
C LEU A 79 -12.67 18.41 -5.65
N ARG A 80 -13.86 18.56 -6.26
CA ARG A 80 -14.58 17.44 -6.90
C ARG A 80 -13.80 16.87 -8.09
N LEU A 81 -13.16 17.73 -8.89
CA LEU A 81 -12.32 17.30 -10.01
C LEU A 81 -11.13 16.48 -9.53
N VAL A 82 -10.43 16.94 -8.48
CA VAL A 82 -9.29 16.23 -7.89
C VAL A 82 -9.71 14.88 -7.33
N GLY A 83 -10.79 14.82 -6.55
CA GLY A 83 -11.32 13.55 -6.02
C GLY A 83 -11.67 12.56 -7.14
N ARG A 84 -12.30 13.03 -8.22
CA ARG A 84 -12.59 12.21 -9.40
C ARG A 84 -11.31 11.69 -10.07
N ASN A 85 -10.28 12.51 -10.17
CA ASN A 85 -9.00 12.12 -10.79
C ASN A 85 -8.26 11.07 -9.94
N ILE A 86 -8.26 11.23 -8.61
CA ILE A 86 -7.71 10.24 -7.68
C ILE A 86 -8.42 8.90 -7.86
N ARG A 87 -9.76 8.88 -7.80
CA ARG A 87 -10.54 7.66 -8.03
C ARG A 87 -10.24 7.05 -9.39
N SER A 88 -10.20 7.87 -10.46
CA SER A 88 -9.93 7.40 -11.81
C SER A 88 -8.56 6.72 -11.92
N ALA A 89 -7.53 7.31 -11.30
CA ALA A 89 -6.18 6.76 -11.26
C ALA A 89 -6.13 5.43 -10.48
N VAL A 90 -6.84 5.32 -9.35
CA VAL A 90 -6.93 4.08 -8.57
C VAL A 90 -7.66 2.98 -9.34
N VAL A 91 -8.78 3.31 -9.98
CA VAL A 91 -9.61 2.34 -10.71
C VAL A 91 -8.92 1.84 -11.98
N SER A 92 -8.33 2.74 -12.77
CA SER A 92 -7.83 2.43 -14.12
C SER A 92 -6.32 2.20 -14.17
N GLY A 93 -5.59 2.64 -13.15
CA GLY A 93 -4.14 2.80 -13.21
C GLY A 93 -3.83 4.15 -13.83
N GLY A 94 -3.03 4.98 -13.13
CA GLY A 94 -2.57 6.26 -13.68
C GLY A 94 -1.64 6.08 -14.89
N THR A 95 -1.14 7.18 -15.44
CA THR A 95 -0.28 7.20 -16.64
C THR A 95 1.14 6.64 -16.45
N GLY A 96 1.42 5.82 -15.42
CA GLY A 96 2.79 5.31 -15.23
C GLY A 96 3.06 4.27 -14.14
N THR A 97 2.08 3.83 -13.34
CA THR A 97 2.35 2.91 -12.21
C THR A 97 1.29 1.82 -12.08
N GLY A 98 1.38 0.82 -12.96
CA GLY A 98 0.70 -0.48 -12.79
C GLY A 98 -0.78 -0.55 -13.20
N GLN A 99 -1.32 -1.77 -13.12
CA GLN A 99 -2.74 -2.04 -13.37
C GLN A 99 -3.55 -1.48 -12.19
N GLY A 100 -4.50 -0.57 -12.45
CA GLY A 100 -5.46 -0.14 -11.42
C GLY A 100 -6.35 -1.28 -10.93
N LEU A 101 -7.30 -0.98 -10.04
CA LEU A 101 -8.17 -2.01 -9.44
C LEU A 101 -8.87 -2.88 -10.50
N ARG A 102 -9.32 -2.31 -11.62
CA ARG A 102 -9.97 -3.09 -12.69
C ARG A 102 -9.05 -4.12 -13.36
N GLY A 103 -7.76 -3.79 -13.49
CA GLY A 103 -6.80 -4.69 -14.11
C GLY A 103 -6.31 -5.75 -13.14
N ALA A 104 -6.08 -5.37 -11.88
CA ALA A 104 -5.53 -6.26 -10.87
C ALA A 104 -6.60 -7.16 -10.20
N PHE A 105 -7.83 -6.68 -10.00
CA PHE A 105 -8.86 -7.32 -9.16
C PHE A 105 -10.19 -7.54 -9.88
N ALA A 106 -10.15 -7.95 -11.14
CA ALA A 106 -11.35 -8.07 -11.97
C ALA A 106 -12.41 -9.00 -11.33
N ARG A 107 -12.00 -10.18 -10.85
CA ARG A 107 -12.92 -11.17 -10.27
C ARG A 107 -13.41 -10.75 -8.91
N THR A 108 -12.55 -10.16 -8.07
CA THR A 108 -12.96 -9.62 -6.77
C THR A 108 -14.01 -8.53 -6.95
N LEU A 109 -13.79 -7.58 -7.87
CA LEU A 109 -14.74 -6.49 -8.12
C LEU A 109 -16.07 -6.99 -8.72
N GLU A 110 -16.03 -7.97 -9.61
CA GLU A 110 -17.23 -8.63 -10.14
C GLU A 110 -18.03 -9.30 -9.01
N THR A 111 -17.35 -10.05 -8.16
CA THR A 111 -17.98 -10.72 -7.00
C THR A 111 -18.57 -9.71 -6.02
N ILE A 112 -17.89 -8.58 -5.79
CA ILE A 112 -18.42 -7.50 -4.94
C ILE A 112 -19.72 -6.93 -5.52
N ARG A 113 -19.73 -6.63 -6.82
CA ARG A 113 -20.91 -6.12 -7.50
C ARG A 113 -22.09 -7.10 -7.39
N GLU A 114 -21.84 -8.38 -7.59
CA GLU A 114 -22.87 -9.41 -7.59
C GLU A 114 -23.42 -9.72 -6.19
N ARG A 115 -22.54 -9.81 -5.18
CA ARG A 115 -22.94 -10.23 -3.82
C ARG A 115 -23.32 -9.06 -2.91
N HIS A 116 -22.74 -7.88 -3.13
CA HIS A 116 -22.91 -6.72 -2.26
C HIS A 116 -23.50 -5.50 -2.97
N GLY A 117 -23.74 -5.57 -4.28
CA GLY A 117 -24.37 -4.48 -5.04
C GLY A 117 -23.46 -3.27 -5.29
N HIS A 118 -22.20 -3.31 -4.87
CA HIS A 118 -21.28 -2.18 -4.99
C HIS A 118 -20.56 -2.15 -6.32
N GLY A 119 -20.68 -1.01 -7.03
CA GLY A 119 -19.91 -0.78 -8.26
C GLY A 119 -18.43 -0.51 -7.98
N THR A 120 -17.56 -0.70 -8.98
CA THR A 120 -16.11 -0.46 -8.85
C THR A 120 -15.76 0.92 -8.31
N ASN A 121 -16.49 1.96 -8.73
CA ASN A 121 -16.25 3.32 -8.26
C ASN A 121 -16.58 3.49 -6.78
N GLU A 122 -17.64 2.86 -6.29
CA GLU A 122 -18.02 2.90 -4.88
C GLU A 122 -17.00 2.17 -4.01
N VAL A 123 -16.56 0.99 -4.46
CA VAL A 123 -15.48 0.23 -3.80
C VAL A 123 -14.20 1.04 -3.75
N ALA A 124 -13.85 1.72 -4.85
CA ALA A 124 -12.66 2.55 -4.91
C ALA A 124 -12.74 3.74 -3.94
N GLU A 125 -13.89 4.39 -3.78
CA GLU A 125 -14.06 5.51 -2.82
C GLU A 125 -13.95 5.01 -1.37
N LEU A 126 -14.53 3.84 -1.05
CA LEU A 126 -14.36 3.22 0.27
C LEU A 126 -12.90 2.83 0.55
N PHE A 127 -12.22 2.29 -0.45
CA PHE A 127 -10.81 1.94 -0.35
C PHE A 127 -9.92 3.18 -0.19
N VAL A 128 -10.15 4.23 -0.99
CA VAL A 128 -9.36 5.47 -0.93
C VAL A 128 -9.51 6.18 0.41
N ALA A 129 -10.68 6.10 1.03
CA ALA A 129 -10.92 6.62 2.38
C ALA A 129 -10.34 5.73 3.50
N SER A 130 -9.86 4.53 3.19
CA SER A 130 -9.39 3.57 4.19
C SER A 130 -7.96 3.86 4.68
N PRO A 131 -7.61 3.49 5.93
CA PRO A 131 -6.23 3.58 6.42
C PRO A 131 -5.24 2.80 5.55
N GLN A 132 -5.65 1.71 4.92
CA GLN A 132 -4.78 0.87 4.11
C GLN A 132 -4.29 1.60 2.84
N PHE A 133 -5.08 2.53 2.30
CA PHE A 133 -4.66 3.33 1.15
C PHE A 133 -3.59 4.37 1.49
N GLN A 134 -3.46 4.77 2.77
CA GLN A 134 -2.42 5.73 3.20
C GLN A 134 -1.01 5.20 2.89
N HIS A 135 -0.78 3.89 3.06
CA HIS A 135 0.51 3.27 2.75
C HIS A 135 0.91 3.35 1.27
N PHE A 136 -0.05 3.47 0.36
CA PHE A 136 0.21 3.73 -1.07
C PHE A 136 0.52 5.21 -1.32
N ARG A 137 -0.16 6.11 -0.62
CA ARG A 137 0.02 7.56 -0.76
C ARG A 137 1.36 8.06 -0.23
N ASP A 138 1.89 7.39 0.79
CA ASP A 138 3.13 7.80 1.46
C ASP A 138 4.39 7.38 0.68
N VAL A 139 4.25 6.55 -0.36
CA VAL A 139 5.36 6.06 -1.20
C VAL A 139 6.27 7.19 -1.70
N PRO A 140 5.76 8.30 -2.29
CA PRO A 140 6.62 9.38 -2.79
C PRO A 140 7.40 10.13 -1.70
N TYR A 141 6.99 10.00 -0.44
CA TYR A 141 7.55 10.72 0.70
C TYR A 141 8.36 9.82 1.64
N SER A 142 8.41 8.52 1.37
CA SER A 142 9.21 7.56 2.15
C SER A 142 10.70 7.88 2.02
N PRO A 143 11.50 7.86 3.11
CA PRO A 143 12.94 8.14 3.10
C PRO A 143 13.77 7.26 2.17
N ARG A 144 13.19 6.16 1.66
CA ARG A 144 13.79 5.27 0.65
C ARG A 144 12.95 5.15 -0.62
N GLY A 145 11.88 5.94 -0.78
CA GLY A 145 10.89 5.78 -1.84
C GLY A 145 10.13 4.46 -1.77
N ARG A 146 10.09 3.84 -0.58
CA ARG A 146 9.52 2.50 -0.38
C ARG A 146 8.19 2.61 0.36
N GLY A 147 7.14 2.09 -0.24
CA GLY A 147 5.84 1.87 0.38
C GLY A 147 5.14 0.71 -0.31
N LEU A 148 3.87 0.49 0.01
CA LEU A 148 3.16 -0.68 -0.50
C LEU A 148 2.58 -0.42 -1.89
N SER A 149 2.57 -1.45 -2.71
CA SER A 149 1.89 -1.41 -4.01
C SER A 149 0.38 -1.22 -3.83
N LEU A 150 -0.30 -0.64 -4.84
CA LEU A 150 -1.76 -0.49 -4.84
C LEU A 150 -2.46 -1.86 -4.63
N PRO A 151 -2.04 -2.97 -5.28
CA PRO A 151 -2.62 -4.27 -5.03
C PRO A 151 -2.47 -4.76 -3.59
N GLU A 152 -1.30 -4.56 -2.96
CA GLU A 152 -1.13 -4.93 -1.56
C GLU A 152 -2.01 -4.11 -0.63
N CYS A 153 -2.14 -2.80 -0.87
CA CYS A 153 -3.02 -1.95 -0.08
C CYS A 153 -4.48 -2.39 -0.21
N PHE A 154 -4.94 -2.72 -1.42
CA PHE A 154 -6.29 -3.20 -1.65
C PHE A 154 -6.55 -4.57 -1.02
N HIS A 155 -5.58 -5.50 -1.12
CA HIS A 155 -5.65 -6.77 -0.40
C HIS A 155 -5.79 -6.57 1.11
N ARG A 156 -4.97 -5.70 1.71
CA ARG A 156 -5.07 -5.36 3.14
C ARG A 156 -6.42 -4.74 3.50
N PHE A 157 -6.99 -3.91 2.63
CA PHE A 157 -8.33 -3.35 2.81
C PHE A 157 -9.38 -4.45 2.87
N MET A 158 -9.34 -5.41 1.94
CA MET A 158 -10.24 -6.57 1.93
C MET A 158 -10.04 -7.47 3.15
N ALA A 159 -8.80 -7.66 3.60
CA ALA A 159 -8.45 -8.43 4.79
C ALA A 159 -8.88 -7.75 6.11
N ALA A 160 -9.03 -6.43 6.11
CA ALA A 160 -9.47 -5.66 7.28
C ALA A 160 -10.99 -5.69 7.50
N GLY A 161 -11.75 -6.31 6.59
CA GLY A 161 -13.20 -6.44 6.70
C GLY A 161 -13.90 -5.11 6.39
N PRO A 162 -13.91 -4.67 5.12
CA PRO A 162 -14.59 -3.44 4.75
C PRO A 162 -16.09 -3.55 5.07
N SER A 163 -16.78 -2.42 5.21
CA SER A 163 -18.17 -2.41 5.70
C SER A 163 -19.15 -3.28 4.89
N PHE A 164 -18.86 -3.53 3.61
CA PHE A 164 -19.66 -4.40 2.75
C PHE A 164 -19.29 -5.89 2.86
N ASP A 165 -18.11 -6.23 3.39
CA ASP A 165 -17.63 -7.60 3.62
C ASP A 165 -16.92 -7.69 5.00
N PRO A 166 -17.64 -7.51 6.12
CA PRO A 166 -17.03 -7.45 7.45
C PRO A 166 -16.43 -8.79 7.91
N GLY A 167 -16.84 -9.90 7.30
CA GLY A 167 -16.29 -11.24 7.55
C GLY A 167 -15.05 -11.57 6.73
N CYS A 168 -14.58 -10.64 5.89
CA CYS A 168 -13.44 -10.83 4.98
C CYS A 168 -13.61 -12.05 4.06
N ALA A 169 -14.84 -12.38 3.66
CA ALA A 169 -15.11 -13.57 2.87
C ALA A 169 -14.40 -13.51 1.52
N LEU A 170 -14.22 -12.32 0.96
CA LEU A 170 -13.57 -12.05 -0.33
C LEU A 170 -12.04 -12.00 -0.25
N GLU A 171 -11.45 -12.01 0.94
CA GLU A 171 -10.00 -11.89 1.12
C GLU A 171 -9.20 -12.97 0.36
N PRO A 172 -9.60 -14.25 0.29
CA PRO A 172 -8.85 -15.26 -0.45
C PRO A 172 -8.75 -14.95 -1.95
N LEU A 173 -9.86 -14.48 -2.55
CA LEU A 173 -9.88 -14.08 -3.96
C LEU A 173 -9.02 -12.83 -4.19
N ALA A 174 -9.16 -11.83 -3.33
CA ALA A 174 -8.36 -10.62 -3.37
C ALA A 174 -6.86 -10.93 -3.19
N HIS A 175 -6.50 -11.86 -2.31
CA HIS A 175 -5.12 -12.28 -2.12
C HIS A 175 -4.54 -12.93 -3.38
N HIS A 176 -5.27 -13.84 -4.02
CA HIS A 176 -4.81 -14.48 -5.26
C HIS A 176 -4.53 -13.45 -6.36
N GLU A 177 -5.45 -12.50 -6.53
CA GLU A 177 -5.32 -11.41 -7.50
C GLU A 177 -4.16 -10.46 -7.16
N ALA A 178 -4.00 -10.09 -5.89
CA ALA A 178 -2.87 -9.28 -5.41
C ALA A 178 -1.52 -9.99 -5.60
N ALA A 179 -1.41 -11.25 -5.19
CA ALA A 179 -0.20 -12.07 -5.38
C ALA A 179 0.19 -12.17 -6.86
N SER A 180 -0.80 -12.36 -7.72
CA SER A 180 -0.60 -12.39 -9.18
C SER A 180 -0.11 -11.06 -9.72
N ALA A 181 -0.70 -9.95 -9.29
CA ALA A 181 -0.32 -8.60 -9.73
C ALA A 181 1.10 -8.25 -9.26
N VAL A 182 1.43 -8.53 -8.00
CA VAL A 182 2.77 -8.31 -7.41
C VAL A 182 3.82 -9.15 -8.14
N ALA A 183 3.60 -10.46 -8.31
CA ALA A 183 4.53 -11.32 -9.02
C ALA A 183 4.80 -10.84 -10.46
N ARG A 184 3.77 -10.39 -11.18
CA ARG A 184 3.92 -9.82 -12.53
C ARG A 184 4.68 -8.50 -12.51
N ALA A 185 4.42 -7.62 -11.53
CA ALA A 185 5.13 -6.35 -11.39
C ALA A 185 6.63 -6.56 -11.10
N ILE A 186 6.96 -7.52 -10.23
CA ILE A 186 8.34 -7.96 -9.95
C ILE A 186 9.01 -8.45 -11.23
N ALA A 187 8.33 -9.29 -12.00
CA ALA A 187 8.84 -9.78 -13.29
C ALA A 187 9.02 -8.70 -14.35
N THR A 188 8.50 -7.48 -14.17
CA THR A 188 8.78 -6.34 -15.06
C THR A 188 9.82 -5.37 -14.50
N GLY A 189 10.45 -5.71 -13.36
CA GLY A 189 11.42 -4.84 -12.67
C GLY A 189 10.79 -3.68 -11.91
N ALA A 190 9.47 -3.69 -11.70
CA ALA A 190 8.78 -2.63 -10.96
C ALA A 190 9.00 -2.73 -9.44
N GLU A 191 9.58 -3.83 -8.93
CA GLU A 191 9.90 -4.02 -7.50
C GLU A 191 10.81 -2.93 -6.93
N ALA A 192 11.57 -2.22 -7.76
CA ALA A 192 12.39 -1.08 -7.34
C ALA A 192 11.55 0.09 -6.77
N THR A 193 10.22 0.04 -6.91
CA THR A 193 9.29 1.13 -6.56
C THR A 193 8.38 0.83 -5.36
N PHE A 194 8.40 -0.39 -4.80
CA PHE A 194 7.56 -0.75 -3.66
C PHE A 194 8.18 -1.86 -2.80
N ASP A 195 7.86 -1.84 -1.50
CA ASP A 195 8.12 -2.96 -0.61
C ASP A 195 7.04 -4.03 -0.82
N VAL A 196 7.47 -5.29 -0.82
CA VAL A 196 6.55 -6.44 -0.90
C VAL A 196 6.45 -7.07 0.47
N THR A 197 5.25 -7.02 1.03
CA THR A 197 4.92 -7.48 2.38
C THR A 197 3.73 -8.44 2.39
N LEU A 198 3.38 -8.96 1.21
CA LEU A 198 2.27 -9.87 1.04
C LEU A 198 2.41 -11.07 1.98
N ARG A 199 1.29 -11.49 2.57
CA ARG A 199 1.25 -12.63 3.47
C ARG A 199 1.80 -13.88 2.77
N ASP A 200 2.49 -14.74 3.53
CA ASP A 200 3.02 -16.02 3.05
C ASP A 200 3.99 -15.88 1.86
N SER A 201 4.70 -14.75 1.79
CA SER A 201 5.72 -14.47 0.78
C SER A 201 7.10 -14.19 1.37
N ALA A 202 8.14 -14.49 0.60
CA ALA A 202 9.53 -14.24 0.94
C ALA A 202 10.36 -14.05 -0.34
N PHE A 203 11.57 -13.50 -0.18
CA PHE A 203 12.57 -13.46 -1.25
C PHE A 203 13.69 -14.47 -0.97
N HIS A 204 14.00 -15.29 -1.96
CA HIS A 204 15.13 -16.24 -1.94
C HIS A 204 16.00 -16.02 -3.16
N GLY A 205 17.26 -15.64 -2.95
CA GLY A 205 18.20 -15.39 -4.06
C GLY A 205 17.74 -14.29 -5.04
N GLY A 206 16.96 -13.31 -4.57
CA GLY A 206 16.36 -12.28 -5.45
C GLY A 206 15.09 -12.74 -6.20
N THR A 207 14.60 -13.96 -5.93
CA THR A 207 13.33 -14.46 -6.44
C THR A 207 12.25 -14.32 -5.38
N PHE A 208 11.20 -13.57 -5.69
CA PHE A 208 9.95 -13.55 -4.94
C PHE A 208 9.29 -14.92 -4.98
N CYS A 209 8.91 -15.43 -3.82
CA CYS A 209 8.29 -16.73 -3.62
C CYS A 209 7.09 -16.58 -2.70
N ALA A 210 5.90 -17.00 -3.14
CA ALA A 210 4.71 -17.09 -2.29
C ALA A 210 3.92 -18.36 -2.59
N PHE A 211 3.21 -18.85 -1.57
CA PHE A 211 2.32 -20.00 -1.69
C PHE A 211 1.08 -19.81 -0.82
N ARG A 212 -0.09 -20.17 -1.36
CA ARG A 212 -1.32 -20.26 -0.57
C ARG A 212 -2.18 -21.44 -1.03
N ASP A 213 -2.76 -22.13 -0.06
CA ASP A 213 -3.54 -23.35 -0.28
C ASP A 213 -4.99 -23.07 -0.72
N TYR A 214 -5.58 -21.96 -0.26
CA TYR A 214 -6.95 -21.55 -0.55
C TYR A 214 -8.06 -22.55 -0.15
N SER A 215 -7.79 -23.52 0.74
CA SER A 215 -8.82 -24.41 1.31
C SER A 215 -9.99 -23.67 1.98
N GLU A 216 -9.77 -22.44 2.45
CA GLU A 216 -10.76 -21.56 3.05
C GLU A 216 -11.68 -20.87 2.04
N ALA A 217 -11.32 -20.88 0.74
CA ALA A 217 -12.07 -20.20 -0.29
C ALA A 217 -13.33 -21.00 -0.70
N PRO A 218 -14.44 -20.31 -1.03
CA PRO A 218 -15.59 -20.92 -1.67
C PRO A 218 -15.22 -21.72 -2.92
N ALA A 219 -15.79 -22.93 -3.04
CA ALA A 219 -15.48 -23.86 -4.13
C ALA A 219 -15.83 -23.31 -5.53
N ASP A 220 -16.82 -22.43 -5.62
CA ASP A 220 -17.23 -21.77 -6.87
C ASP A 220 -16.18 -20.80 -7.43
N TRP A 221 -15.18 -20.43 -6.64
CA TRP A 221 -14.08 -19.59 -7.11
C TRP A 221 -12.96 -20.36 -7.83
N ASP A 222 -12.98 -21.70 -7.81
CA ASP A 222 -11.96 -22.58 -8.41
C ASP A 222 -10.52 -22.13 -8.06
N LEU A 223 -10.31 -21.69 -6.82
CA LEU A 223 -8.98 -21.38 -6.31
C LEU A 223 -8.32 -22.68 -5.86
N ARG A 224 -7.19 -23.00 -6.50
CA ARG A 224 -6.37 -24.17 -6.18
C ARG A 224 -5.16 -23.74 -5.34
N PRO A 225 -4.53 -24.66 -4.59
CA PRO A 225 -3.23 -24.40 -4.00
C PRO A 225 -2.27 -23.88 -5.06
N THR A 226 -1.80 -22.64 -4.91
CA THR A 226 -1.11 -21.89 -5.96
C THR A 226 0.21 -21.35 -5.45
N MET A 227 1.23 -21.51 -6.28
CA MET A 227 2.55 -20.93 -6.10
C MET A 227 2.71 -19.72 -7.01
N PHE A 228 3.40 -18.70 -6.49
CA PHE A 228 3.79 -17.49 -7.20
C PHE A 228 5.31 -17.36 -7.08
N LEU A 229 6.02 -17.46 -8.20
CA LEU A 229 7.46 -17.21 -8.27
C LEU A 229 7.71 -16.07 -9.26
N ALA A 230 8.52 -15.09 -8.89
CA ALA A 230 8.92 -14.03 -9.80
C ALA A 230 10.35 -13.55 -9.55
N GLY A 231 11.09 -13.29 -10.62
CA GLY A 231 12.46 -12.81 -10.59
C GLY A 231 13.09 -12.87 -11.97
N ALA A 232 14.14 -12.09 -12.20
CA ALA A 232 14.90 -12.09 -13.46
C ALA A 232 14.03 -12.03 -14.73
N GLU A 233 13.06 -11.10 -14.76
CA GLU A 233 12.12 -10.91 -15.88
C GLU A 233 11.19 -12.11 -16.18
N ARG A 234 10.96 -12.96 -15.18
CA ARG A 234 10.15 -14.17 -15.28
C ARG A 234 9.12 -14.23 -14.16
N CYS A 235 7.95 -14.76 -14.51
CA CYS A 235 6.83 -14.94 -13.61
C CYS A 235 6.24 -16.34 -13.82
N VAL A 236 6.12 -17.11 -12.75
CA VAL A 236 5.48 -18.42 -12.72
C VAL A 236 4.35 -18.36 -11.70
N ILE A 237 3.13 -18.46 -12.19
CA ILE A 237 1.93 -18.52 -11.36
C ILE A 237 1.17 -19.77 -11.76
N GLY A 238 0.87 -20.63 -10.80
CA GLY A 238 0.09 -21.82 -11.11
C GLY A 238 -0.06 -22.80 -9.95
N PRO A 239 -0.91 -23.83 -10.15
CA PRO A 239 -1.20 -24.79 -9.11
C PRO A 239 0.04 -25.59 -8.73
N ALA A 240 0.27 -25.73 -7.43
CA ALA A 240 1.38 -26.51 -6.87
C ALA A 240 0.98 -27.08 -5.51
N GLY A 241 1.54 -28.24 -5.15
CA GLY A 241 1.46 -28.73 -3.78
C GLY A 241 2.50 -28.06 -2.89
N ARG A 242 2.19 -27.88 -1.60
CA ARG A 242 3.13 -27.33 -0.60
C ARG A 242 4.52 -28.00 -0.61
N PRO A 243 4.65 -29.34 -0.70
CA PRO A 243 5.96 -29.98 -0.74
C PRO A 243 6.84 -29.57 -1.93
N LEU A 244 6.24 -29.31 -3.09
CA LEU A 244 6.98 -28.84 -4.27
C LEU A 244 7.47 -27.40 -4.06
N PHE A 245 6.62 -26.54 -3.50
CA PHE A 245 6.99 -25.16 -3.17
C PHE A 245 8.15 -25.10 -2.17
N ASP A 246 8.06 -25.86 -1.07
CA ASP A 246 9.10 -25.90 -0.04
C ASP A 246 10.43 -26.42 -0.62
N ALA A 247 10.39 -27.42 -1.50
CA ALA A 247 11.59 -27.94 -2.15
C ALA A 247 12.24 -26.93 -3.11
N LEU A 248 11.44 -26.18 -3.88
CA LEU A 248 11.95 -25.14 -4.80
C LEU A 248 12.56 -23.96 -4.03
N THR A 249 11.89 -23.50 -2.98
CA THR A 249 12.37 -22.38 -2.15
C THR A 249 13.62 -22.74 -1.35
N ALA A 250 13.74 -23.98 -0.85
CA ALA A 250 14.97 -24.47 -0.22
C ALA A 250 16.17 -24.44 -1.19
N VAL A 251 15.96 -24.83 -2.45
CA VAL A 251 17.00 -24.75 -3.49
C VAL A 251 17.40 -23.30 -3.78
N LEU A 252 16.43 -22.39 -3.91
CA LEU A 252 16.67 -20.95 -4.12
C LEU A 252 17.37 -20.28 -2.93
N ALA A 253 17.08 -20.73 -1.70
CA ALA A 253 17.72 -20.24 -0.49
C ALA A 253 19.15 -20.81 -0.28
N GLY A 254 19.59 -21.75 -1.11
CA GLY A 254 20.89 -22.40 -0.96
C GLY A 254 20.96 -23.37 0.23
N HIS A 255 19.81 -23.79 0.78
CA HIS A 255 19.77 -24.77 1.87
C HIS A 255 19.98 -26.18 1.31
N ASP A 256 21.09 -26.82 1.70
CA ASP A 256 21.57 -28.08 1.09
C ASP A 256 21.30 -29.34 1.94
N VAL A 257 20.52 -29.24 3.02
CA VAL A 257 20.69 -30.19 4.14
C VAL A 257 19.85 -31.48 4.02
N SER A 258 18.89 -31.61 3.10
CA SER A 258 18.02 -32.80 3.05
C SER A 258 17.53 -33.27 1.68
N THR A 259 17.89 -32.60 0.58
CA THR A 259 17.37 -32.94 -0.76
C THR A 259 18.35 -33.87 -1.48
N PRO A 260 17.93 -35.07 -1.92
CA PRO A 260 18.79 -35.95 -2.72
C PRO A 260 19.38 -35.25 -3.95
N PRO A 261 20.65 -35.50 -4.32
CA PRO A 261 21.32 -34.78 -5.42
C PRO A 261 20.59 -34.83 -6.77
N ASP A 262 19.95 -35.96 -7.08
CA ASP A 262 19.18 -36.16 -8.31
C ASP A 262 17.88 -35.35 -8.32
N VAL A 263 17.20 -35.25 -7.17
CA VAL A 263 16.01 -34.41 -6.97
C VAL A 263 16.39 -32.95 -7.09
N ARG A 264 17.50 -32.54 -6.45
CA ARG A 264 18.03 -31.17 -6.56
C ARG A 264 18.35 -30.80 -8.00
N ALA A 265 19.00 -31.69 -8.77
CA ALA A 265 19.29 -31.46 -10.18
C ALA A 265 18.02 -31.23 -11.01
N LYS A 266 16.95 -32.02 -10.77
CA LYS A 266 15.65 -31.84 -11.42
C LYS A 266 14.97 -30.51 -11.05
N LEU A 267 15.01 -30.11 -9.79
CA LEU A 267 14.46 -28.83 -9.32
C LEU A 267 15.21 -27.65 -9.94
N LEU A 268 16.54 -27.69 -9.97
CA LEU A 268 17.38 -26.69 -10.64
C LEU A 268 17.10 -26.63 -12.14
N GLN A 269 16.97 -27.78 -12.81
CA GLN A 269 16.60 -27.83 -14.21
C GLN A 269 15.24 -27.17 -14.45
N ARG A 270 14.27 -27.37 -13.55
CA ARG A 270 12.94 -26.77 -13.65
C ARG A 270 12.96 -25.26 -13.43
N LEU A 271 13.67 -24.77 -12.42
CA LEU A 271 13.89 -23.34 -12.19
C LEU A 271 14.55 -22.68 -13.41
N ARG A 272 15.61 -23.31 -13.96
CA ARG A 272 16.28 -22.84 -15.19
C ARG A 272 15.36 -22.83 -16.40
N ALA A 273 14.50 -23.84 -16.56
CA ALA A 273 13.51 -23.88 -17.64
C ALA A 273 12.49 -22.73 -17.51
N TRP A 274 12.22 -22.28 -16.29
CA TRP A 274 11.42 -21.08 -16.01
C TRP A 274 12.21 -19.77 -16.08
N GLY A 275 13.53 -19.84 -16.29
CA GLY A 275 14.43 -18.69 -16.32
C GLY A 275 14.73 -18.08 -14.95
N LEU A 276 14.38 -18.77 -13.86
CA LEU A 276 14.71 -18.39 -12.49
C LEU A 276 16.10 -18.96 -12.14
N ARG A 277 16.98 -18.16 -11.54
CA ARG A 277 18.37 -18.52 -11.23
C ARG A 277 18.64 -18.48 -9.75
#